data_AF-A0A0N1JP61-F1
#
_entry.id   AF-A0A0N1JP61-F1
#
_cell.length_a   1.000
_cell.length_b   1.000
_cell.length_c   1.000
_cell.angle_alpha   90.00
_cell.angle_beta   90.00
_cell.angle_gamma   90.00
#
_symmetry.space_group_name_H-M   'P 1'
#
loop_
_entity.id
_entity.type
_entity.pdbx_description
1 polymer ?
#
loop_
_entity_poly.entity_id
_entity_poly.type
_entity_poly.pdbx_seq_one_letter_code
_entity_poly.pdbx_strand_id
1 'polypeptide(L)'
;MALNYFKQDSVGWWLRKCCWSRNMDYRYTETTNGKSEEIRALMEIQLSPQIHVKGTVHYEDRYLGKGDYYSVAVQNGAAVQVRLPNLVRGHSVHFNVISSKRPWGVLPVEKIDRPLHESFLDRGQFRNVEHFGTLTNKPAGKASEDFTFPRMPPEDEDLIWETWVPLDKDATYLELQFWYPASLLKTGEDDRSYLFQMELGTRGDTAIDGLASVELEVKASSRIGTLTLEVAESTPV
;
A
#
# COMPACT_ATOMS: atom_id res chain seq x y z
N MET A 1 -0.41 -22.76 -22.20
CA MET A 1 -1.04 -22.69 -20.86
C MET A 1 0.03 -22.83 -19.75
N ALA A 2 1.03 -21.94 -19.71
CA ALA A 2 2.13 -22.03 -18.73
C ALA A 2 2.44 -20.70 -18.01
N LEU A 3 1.76 -19.59 -18.37
CA LEU A 3 2.05 -18.27 -17.79
C LEU A 3 1.32 -17.99 -16.46
N ASN A 4 0.21 -18.67 -16.17
CA ASN A 4 -0.54 -18.49 -14.90
C ASN A 4 0.13 -19.17 -13.70
N TYR A 5 1.24 -19.90 -13.88
CA TYR A 5 1.96 -20.56 -12.78
C TYR A 5 2.83 -19.59 -11.96
N PHE A 6 3.12 -18.38 -12.48
CA PHE A 6 4.09 -17.45 -11.89
C PHE A 6 3.49 -16.23 -11.19
N LYS A 7 2.20 -15.92 -11.39
CA LYS A 7 1.47 -15.00 -10.49
C LYS A 7 0.72 -15.85 -9.47
N GLN A 8 1.44 -16.39 -8.49
CA GLN A 8 0.82 -17.02 -7.33
C GLN A 8 0.23 -15.90 -6.48
N ASP A 9 -1.03 -15.57 -6.72
CA ASP A 9 -1.82 -14.73 -5.83
C ASP A 9 -2.15 -15.52 -4.55
N SER A 10 -2.26 -14.80 -3.43
CA SER A 10 -2.55 -15.40 -2.13
C SER A 10 -3.87 -16.20 -2.15
N VAL A 11 -4.85 -15.76 -2.96
CA VAL A 11 -6.12 -16.47 -3.19
C VAL A 11 -5.89 -17.81 -3.88
N GLY A 12 -5.14 -17.86 -4.99
CA GLY A 12 -4.88 -19.10 -5.71
C GLY A 12 -4.10 -20.11 -4.88
N TRP A 13 -3.15 -19.64 -4.06
CA TRP A 13 -2.46 -20.49 -3.11
C TRP A 13 -3.39 -21.05 -2.03
N TRP A 14 -4.28 -20.21 -1.49
CA TRP A 14 -5.31 -20.65 -0.55
C TRP A 14 -6.26 -21.69 -1.17
N LEU A 15 -6.77 -21.44 -2.38
CA LEU A 15 -7.66 -22.38 -3.11
C LEU A 15 -6.99 -23.73 -3.37
N ARG A 16 -5.67 -23.77 -3.53
CA ARG A 16 -4.91 -25.01 -3.70
C ARG A 16 -4.81 -25.82 -2.39
N LYS A 17 -4.92 -25.16 -1.24
CA LYS A 17 -4.78 -25.78 0.09
C LYS A 17 -6.10 -25.96 0.85
N CYS A 18 -7.16 -25.29 0.42
CA CYS A 18 -8.45 -25.33 1.10
C CYS A 18 -9.11 -26.71 1.03
N CYS A 19 -10.13 -26.92 1.84
CA CYS A 19 -10.90 -28.16 1.92
C CYS A 19 -11.56 -28.56 0.58
N TRP A 20 -11.76 -27.61 -0.35
CA TRP A 20 -12.29 -27.86 -1.70
C TRP A 20 -11.22 -28.27 -2.74
N SER A 21 -9.94 -28.19 -2.41
CA SER A 21 -8.84 -28.52 -3.33
C SER A 21 -8.88 -29.99 -3.77
N ARG A 22 -8.61 -30.30 -5.04
CA ARG A 22 -8.62 -31.70 -5.52
C ARG A 22 -7.43 -32.54 -5.01
N ASN A 23 -6.32 -31.91 -4.66
CA ASN A 23 -5.10 -32.61 -4.25
C ASN A 23 -5.00 -32.64 -2.72
N MET A 24 -5.24 -33.80 -2.11
CA MET A 24 -5.23 -33.95 -0.65
C MET A 24 -3.86 -33.67 -0.02
N ASP A 25 -2.77 -33.99 -0.73
CA ASP A 25 -1.39 -33.87 -0.21
C ASP A 25 -0.99 -32.44 0.17
N TYR A 26 -1.65 -31.43 -0.39
CA TYR A 26 -1.34 -30.02 -0.14
C TYR A 26 -2.38 -29.33 0.74
N ARG A 27 -3.43 -30.04 1.17
CA ARG A 27 -4.51 -29.44 1.97
C ARG A 27 -4.05 -29.09 3.37
N TYR A 28 -4.73 -28.13 3.98
CA TYR A 28 -4.69 -28.00 5.43
C TYR A 28 -5.13 -29.31 6.08
N THR A 29 -4.50 -29.67 7.21
CA THR A 29 -4.84 -30.90 7.91
C THR A 29 -6.29 -30.86 8.38
N GLU A 30 -7.02 -31.98 8.31
CA GLU A 30 -8.44 -32.03 8.75
C GLU A 30 -8.64 -31.97 10.28
N THR A 31 -7.58 -31.66 11.03
CA THR A 31 -7.61 -31.40 12.47
C THR A 31 -8.26 -30.05 12.77
N THR A 32 -8.70 -29.84 14.02
CA THR A 32 -9.21 -28.53 14.48
C THR A 32 -8.21 -27.41 14.20
N ASN A 33 -6.92 -27.67 14.38
CA ASN A 33 -5.86 -26.71 14.13
C ASN A 33 -5.73 -26.37 12.63
N GLY A 34 -5.78 -27.37 11.74
CA GLY A 34 -5.69 -27.10 10.31
C GLY A 34 -6.92 -26.35 9.77
N LYS A 35 -8.11 -26.57 10.33
CA LYS A 35 -9.30 -25.78 9.99
C LYS A 35 -9.18 -24.32 10.44
N SER A 36 -8.63 -24.07 11.64
CA SER A 36 -8.38 -22.69 12.07
C SER A 36 -7.31 -21.99 11.23
N GLU A 37 -6.28 -22.72 10.78
CA GLU A 37 -5.26 -22.21 9.87
C GLU A 37 -5.84 -21.85 8.50
N GLU A 38 -6.71 -22.69 7.95
CA GLU A 38 -7.41 -22.42 6.68
C GLU A 38 -8.25 -21.14 6.75
N ILE A 39 -9.03 -20.97 7.82
CA ILE A 39 -9.86 -19.78 8.05
C ILE A 39 -8.99 -18.54 8.26
N ARG A 40 -7.91 -18.66 9.06
CA ARG A 40 -6.98 -17.55 9.30
C ARG A 40 -6.34 -17.07 8.01
N ALA A 41 -5.85 -17.99 7.17
CA ALA A 41 -5.24 -17.64 5.89
C ALA A 41 -6.24 -16.91 4.97
N LEU A 42 -7.52 -17.27 4.99
CA LEU A 42 -8.54 -16.56 4.23
C LEU A 42 -8.80 -15.15 4.79
N MET A 43 -8.88 -15.02 6.11
CA MET A 43 -9.06 -13.72 6.79
C MET A 43 -7.89 -12.77 6.50
N GLU A 44 -6.66 -13.26 6.52
CA GLU A 44 -5.47 -12.46 6.16
C GLU A 44 -5.57 -11.92 4.72
N ILE A 45 -6.03 -12.74 3.77
CA ILE A 45 -6.22 -12.30 2.38
C ILE A 45 -7.29 -11.20 2.30
N GLN A 46 -8.41 -11.38 3.01
CA GLN A 46 -9.50 -10.40 3.02
C GLN A 46 -9.09 -9.07 3.67
N LEU A 47 -8.16 -9.12 4.63
CA LEU A 47 -7.65 -7.94 5.33
C LEU A 47 -6.53 -7.22 4.56
N SER A 48 -6.00 -7.81 3.48
CA SER A 48 -4.98 -7.16 2.64
C SER A 48 -5.49 -5.82 2.12
N PRO A 49 -4.78 -4.71 2.41
CA PRO A 49 -5.16 -3.41 1.87
C PRO A 49 -4.93 -3.37 0.35
N GLN A 50 -5.68 -2.52 -0.34
CA GLN A 50 -5.43 -2.25 -1.76
C GLN A 50 -4.74 -0.91 -1.89
N ILE A 51 -3.64 -0.86 -2.63
CA ILE A 51 -2.84 0.36 -2.78
C ILE A 51 -2.90 0.80 -4.23
N HIS A 52 -3.27 2.06 -4.45
CA HIS A 52 -3.16 2.72 -5.73
C HIS A 52 -2.15 3.86 -5.64
N VAL A 53 -1.12 3.86 -6.49
CA VAL A 53 -0.06 4.88 -6.49
C VAL A 53 0.07 5.49 -7.87
N LYS A 54 0.24 6.81 -7.92
CA LYS A 54 0.47 7.56 -9.14
C LYS A 54 1.57 8.60 -8.94
N GLY A 55 2.61 8.55 -9.76
CA GLY A 55 3.68 9.54 -9.76
C GLY A 55 3.18 10.91 -10.21
N THR A 56 3.61 11.96 -9.53
CA THR A 56 3.30 13.35 -9.88
C THR A 56 4.53 14.05 -10.46
N VAL A 57 4.28 15.00 -11.37
CA VAL A 57 5.32 15.77 -12.05
C VAL A 57 5.01 17.26 -11.97
N HIS A 58 6.05 18.09 -11.90
CA HIS A 58 5.96 19.51 -12.26
C HIS A 58 6.78 19.76 -13.53
N TYR A 59 6.49 20.88 -14.18
CA TYR A 59 7.16 21.26 -15.41
C TYR A 59 8.21 22.33 -15.08
N GLU A 60 9.45 22.09 -15.52
CA GLU A 60 10.56 23.03 -15.42
C GLU A 60 10.99 23.49 -16.81
N ASP A 61 11.21 24.80 -16.97
CA ASP A 61 11.76 25.34 -18.20
C ASP A 61 13.29 25.19 -18.21
N ARG A 62 13.80 24.45 -19.19
CA ARG A 62 15.24 24.27 -19.39
C ARG A 62 15.73 25.10 -20.56
N TYR A 63 16.82 25.83 -20.33
CA TYR A 63 17.44 26.66 -21.33
C TYR A 63 18.27 25.83 -22.32
N LEU A 64 18.00 26.00 -23.62
CA LEU A 64 18.65 25.25 -24.71
C LEU A 64 19.76 26.06 -25.41
N GLY A 65 20.02 27.29 -24.96
CA GLY A 65 20.88 28.24 -25.68
C GLY A 65 20.07 29.10 -26.66
N LYS A 66 20.61 30.28 -27.02
CA LYS A 66 20.03 31.22 -28.00
C LYS A 66 18.60 31.73 -27.71
N GLY A 67 18.16 31.70 -26.46
CA GLY A 67 16.85 32.24 -26.06
C GLY A 67 15.70 31.24 -26.11
N ASP A 68 15.98 30.00 -26.54
CA ASP A 68 14.98 28.93 -26.58
C ASP A 68 14.90 28.20 -25.23
N TYR A 69 13.66 27.95 -24.81
CA TYR A 69 13.31 27.17 -23.62
C TYR A 69 12.44 25.98 -24.02
N TYR A 70 12.61 24.87 -23.32
CA TYR A 70 11.71 23.73 -23.43
C TYR A 70 11.26 23.27 -22.05
N SER A 71 10.00 22.85 -21.96
CA SER A 71 9.40 22.41 -20.71
C SER A 71 9.64 20.91 -20.50
N VAL A 72 10.20 20.55 -19.35
CA VAL A 72 10.50 19.15 -18.98
C VAL A 72 9.66 18.76 -17.77
N ALA A 73 8.95 17.64 -17.89
CA ALA A 73 8.28 17.02 -16.76
C ALA A 73 9.33 16.39 -15.82
N VAL A 74 9.38 16.87 -14.58
CA VAL A 74 10.26 16.39 -13.53
C VAL A 74 9.40 15.82 -12.40
N GLN A 75 9.72 14.60 -11.96
CA GLN A 75 9.04 13.97 -10.84
C GLN A 75 9.25 14.79 -9.56
N ASN A 76 8.16 15.04 -8.83
CA ASN A 76 8.19 15.75 -7.54
C ASN A 76 7.58 14.97 -6.37
N GLY A 77 6.88 13.86 -6.66
CA GLY A 77 6.17 13.12 -5.63
C GLY A 77 5.34 11.99 -6.18
N ALA A 78 4.52 11.44 -5.30
CA ALA A 78 3.48 10.49 -5.66
C ALA A 78 2.22 10.76 -4.84
N ALA A 79 1.08 10.65 -5.51
CA ALA A 79 -0.20 10.51 -4.85
C ALA A 79 -0.43 9.03 -4.54
N VAL A 80 -0.95 8.74 -3.35
CA VAL A 80 -1.14 7.39 -2.82
C VAL A 80 -2.54 7.28 -2.25
N GLN A 81 -3.25 6.22 -2.62
CA GLN A 81 -4.51 5.82 -2.00
C GLN A 81 -4.32 4.43 -1.40
N VAL A 82 -4.65 4.30 -0.12
CA VAL A 82 -4.68 3.02 0.60
C VAL A 82 -6.13 2.74 0.96
N ARG A 83 -6.71 1.72 0.34
CA ARG A 83 -8.02 1.20 0.69
C ARG A 83 -7.86 0.16 1.79
N LEU A 84 -8.28 0.52 2.98
CA LEU A 84 -8.31 -0.30 4.18
C LEU A 84 -9.68 -1.00 4.28
N PRO A 85 -9.71 -2.31 4.52
CA PRO A 85 -10.96 -3.04 4.75
C PRO A 85 -11.75 -2.48 5.94
N ASN A 86 -13.08 -2.47 5.83
CA ASN A 86 -13.97 -1.96 6.88
C ASN A 86 -13.73 -2.58 8.28
N LEU A 87 -13.30 -3.85 8.35
CA LEU A 87 -12.97 -4.59 9.57
C LEU A 87 -11.83 -3.96 10.38
N VAL A 88 -11.01 -3.09 9.77
CA VAL A 88 -9.89 -2.40 10.42
C VAL A 88 -10.37 -1.18 11.22
N ARG A 89 -11.64 -0.77 11.10
CA ARG A 89 -12.20 0.36 11.88
C ARG A 89 -12.07 0.15 13.39
N GLY A 90 -11.83 1.24 14.12
CA GLY A 90 -11.56 1.21 15.55
C GLY A 90 -10.20 0.64 15.96
N HIS A 91 -9.37 0.26 14.99
CA HIS A 91 -8.04 -0.27 15.22
C HIS A 91 -6.97 0.69 14.69
N SER A 92 -5.87 0.77 15.43
CA SER A 92 -4.70 1.52 15.02
C SER A 92 -3.87 0.69 14.02
N VAL A 93 -3.65 1.23 12.82
CA VAL A 93 -2.84 0.57 11.79
C VAL A 93 -1.43 1.11 11.85
N HIS A 94 -0.46 0.21 11.98
CA HIS A 94 0.93 0.58 11.95
C HIS A 94 1.46 0.50 10.52
N PHE A 95 2.29 1.45 10.10
CA PHE A 95 2.86 1.42 8.76
C PHE A 95 4.27 2.03 8.67
N ASN A 96 5.02 1.57 7.66
CA ASN A 96 6.26 2.16 7.20
C ASN A 96 6.13 2.51 5.71
N VAL A 97 6.75 3.61 5.31
CA VAL A 97 6.80 4.05 3.91
C VAL A 97 8.19 4.58 3.57
N ILE A 98 8.76 4.04 2.50
CA ILE A 98 10.05 4.48 1.97
C ILE A 98 9.97 4.66 0.46
N SER A 99 10.87 5.47 -0.07
CA SER A 99 11.15 5.51 -1.50
C SER A 99 12.43 4.76 -1.80
N SER A 100 12.47 4.07 -2.93
CA SER A 100 13.64 3.36 -3.40
C SER A 100 13.87 3.60 -4.89
N LYS A 101 15.10 3.33 -5.33
CA LYS A 101 15.52 3.44 -6.73
C LYS A 101 16.19 2.16 -7.18
N ARG A 102 16.20 1.95 -8.49
CA ARG A 102 17.00 0.89 -9.11
C ARG A 102 18.17 1.49 -9.88
N PRO A 103 19.39 1.52 -9.30
CA PRO A 103 20.54 2.05 -9.99
C PRO A 103 20.77 1.31 -11.32
N TRP A 104 20.94 2.08 -12.40
CA TRP A 104 21.21 1.58 -13.76
C TRP A 104 20.18 0.55 -14.30
N GLY A 105 19.00 0.44 -13.69
CA GLY A 105 17.93 -0.48 -14.13
C GLY A 105 18.22 -1.98 -13.94
N VAL A 106 19.42 -2.37 -13.50
CA VAL A 106 19.85 -3.78 -13.37
C VAL A 106 20.35 -4.14 -11.98
N LEU A 107 20.69 -3.16 -11.13
CA LEU A 107 21.14 -3.43 -9.77
C LEU A 107 19.98 -3.75 -8.82
N PRO A 108 20.28 -4.30 -7.63
CA PRO A 108 19.33 -4.38 -6.53
C PRO A 108 18.69 -3.02 -6.22
N VAL A 109 17.48 -3.06 -5.69
CA VAL A 109 16.77 -1.84 -5.28
C VAL A 109 17.46 -1.28 -4.04
N GLU A 110 17.69 0.03 -4.03
CA GLU A 110 18.33 0.73 -2.92
C GLU A 110 17.38 1.79 -2.36
N LYS A 111 17.27 1.84 -1.03
CA LYS A 111 16.51 2.87 -0.32
C LYS A 111 17.08 4.26 -0.57
N ILE A 112 16.20 5.24 -0.74
CA ILE A 112 16.53 6.66 -0.70
C ILE A 112 16.24 7.16 0.72
N ASP A 113 17.26 7.70 1.38
CA ASP A 113 17.16 8.21 2.75
C ASP A 113 16.49 9.59 2.80
N ARG A 114 15.22 9.62 2.43
CA ARG A 114 14.32 10.77 2.61
C ARG A 114 13.14 10.36 3.49
N PRO A 115 12.85 11.07 4.58
CA PRO A 115 11.71 10.73 5.44
C PRO A 115 10.40 11.05 4.72
N LEU A 116 9.56 10.02 4.53
CA LEU A 116 8.23 10.16 3.92
C LEU A 116 7.09 10.07 4.94
N HIS A 117 7.38 9.45 6.09
CA HIS A 117 6.45 9.16 7.18
C HIS A 117 5.58 10.36 7.59
N GLU A 118 6.20 11.50 7.93
CA GLU A 118 5.45 12.71 8.33
C GLU A 118 4.56 13.24 7.20
N SER A 119 5.09 13.31 5.97
CA SER A 119 4.31 13.79 4.83
C SER A 119 3.13 12.87 4.50
N PHE A 120 3.29 11.56 4.73
CA PHE A 120 2.24 10.58 4.49
C PHE A 120 1.05 10.79 5.44
N LEU A 121 1.31 11.13 6.71
CA LEU A 121 0.26 11.47 7.70
C LEU A 121 -0.31 12.87 7.50
N ASP A 122 0.55 13.90 7.50
CA ASP A 122 0.13 15.32 7.57
C ASP A 122 -0.68 15.78 6.36
N ARG A 123 -0.49 15.11 5.22
CA ARG A 123 -1.17 15.44 3.95
C ARG A 123 -2.27 14.46 3.61
N GLY A 124 -2.52 13.48 4.46
CA GLY A 124 -3.48 12.43 4.18
C GLY A 124 -4.87 12.72 4.72
N GLN A 125 -5.86 12.21 4.01
CA GLN A 125 -7.27 12.45 4.28
C GLN A 125 -8.08 11.22 3.96
N PHE A 126 -9.17 11.00 4.70
CA PHE A 126 -10.11 9.97 4.36
C PHE A 126 -10.99 10.39 3.18
N ARG A 127 -11.20 9.48 2.22
CA ARG A 127 -12.08 9.67 1.06
C ARG A 127 -13.11 8.54 0.99
N ASN A 128 -14.23 8.78 0.32
CA ASN A 128 -15.24 7.76 0.07
C ASN A 128 -14.73 6.74 -0.97
N VAL A 129 -15.18 5.48 -0.86
CA VAL A 129 -14.77 4.36 -1.72
C VAL A 129 -14.88 4.65 -3.22
N GLU A 130 -15.87 5.46 -3.64
CA GLU A 130 -16.06 5.88 -5.03
C GLU A 130 -14.85 6.61 -5.65
N HIS A 131 -13.98 7.18 -4.82
CA HIS A 131 -12.81 7.95 -5.26
C HIS A 131 -11.57 7.07 -5.50
N PHE A 132 -11.64 5.76 -5.23
CA PHE A 132 -10.52 4.87 -5.44
C PHE A 132 -10.08 4.84 -6.92
N GLY A 133 -8.77 4.87 -7.15
CA GLY A 133 -8.19 4.89 -8.50
C GLY A 133 -8.21 6.26 -9.18
N THR A 134 -8.85 7.26 -8.57
CA THR A 134 -8.94 8.61 -9.13
C THR A 134 -7.95 9.54 -8.43
N LEU A 135 -6.69 9.51 -8.87
CA LEU A 135 -5.64 10.39 -8.36
C LEU A 135 -5.33 11.57 -9.29
N THR A 136 -5.26 12.77 -8.72
CA THR A 136 -4.83 13.96 -9.45
C THR A 136 -3.31 13.99 -9.65
N ASN A 137 -2.84 14.71 -10.68
CA ASN A 137 -1.40 14.89 -10.93
C ASN A 137 -0.78 16.03 -10.11
N LYS A 138 -1.55 16.67 -9.24
CA LYS A 138 -1.12 17.83 -8.45
C LYS A 138 -0.82 17.40 -7.01
N PRO A 139 0.16 18.02 -6.34
CA PRO A 139 0.37 17.79 -4.92
C PRO A 139 -0.91 18.07 -4.15
N ALA A 140 -1.30 17.14 -3.29
CA ALA A 140 -2.36 17.42 -2.32
C ALA A 140 -1.88 18.51 -1.35
N GLY A 141 -2.77 19.44 -1.01
CA GLY A 141 -2.56 20.41 0.07
C GLY A 141 -2.40 19.70 1.42
N LYS A 142 -2.08 20.43 2.49
CA LYS A 142 -2.07 19.80 3.82
C LYS A 142 -3.49 19.42 4.21
N ALA A 143 -3.67 18.29 4.87
CA ALA A 143 -4.98 17.88 5.37
C ALA A 143 -5.55 18.90 6.36
N SER A 144 -4.68 19.56 7.15
CA SER A 144 -5.05 20.65 8.06
C SER A 144 -5.62 21.90 7.36
N GLU A 145 -5.33 22.07 6.07
CA GLU A 145 -5.81 23.20 5.26
C GLU A 145 -7.11 22.86 4.53
N ASP A 146 -7.44 21.57 4.41
CA ASP A 146 -8.70 21.08 3.87
C ASP A 146 -9.71 20.90 5.00
N PHE A 147 -10.50 21.95 5.28
CA PHE A 147 -11.57 21.93 6.28
C PHE A 147 -12.80 21.11 5.84
N THR A 148 -12.74 20.41 4.70
CA THR A 148 -13.74 19.40 4.38
C THR A 148 -13.49 18.17 5.24
N PHE A 149 -14.01 18.17 6.47
CA PHE A 149 -14.17 16.94 7.23
C PHE A 149 -15.03 16.00 6.37
N PRO A 150 -14.45 14.94 5.78
CA PRO A 150 -15.28 13.98 5.06
C PRO A 150 -16.19 13.38 6.13
N ARG A 151 -17.49 13.31 5.86
CA ARG A 151 -18.34 12.41 6.65
C ARG A 151 -17.69 11.04 6.53
N MET A 152 -17.37 10.43 7.67
CA MET A 152 -16.85 9.06 7.69
C MET A 152 -17.75 8.19 6.81
N PRO A 153 -17.19 7.41 5.87
CA PRO A 153 -17.98 6.50 5.07
C PRO A 153 -18.79 5.55 5.97
N PRO A 154 -19.97 5.06 5.50
CA PRO A 154 -20.79 4.08 6.20
C PRO A 154 -19.99 2.91 6.79
N GLU A 155 -20.48 2.29 7.87
CA GLU A 155 -19.79 1.22 8.59
C GLU A 155 -19.38 0.03 7.73
N ASP A 156 -20.24 -0.33 6.78
CA ASP A 156 -20.08 -1.46 5.88
C ASP A 156 -19.12 -1.17 4.72
N GLU A 157 -18.73 0.09 4.52
CA GLU A 157 -17.82 0.50 3.46
C GLU A 157 -16.35 0.49 3.92
N ASP A 158 -15.46 0.16 2.99
CA ASP A 158 -14.02 0.31 3.17
C ASP A 158 -13.63 1.79 3.33
N LEU A 159 -12.42 2.01 3.85
CA LEU A 159 -11.89 3.36 4.05
C LEU A 159 -10.75 3.63 3.07
N ILE A 160 -10.76 4.79 2.43
CA ILE A 160 -9.65 5.22 1.60
C ILE A 160 -8.86 6.28 2.32
N TRP A 161 -7.60 5.99 2.62
CA TRP A 161 -6.61 6.99 3.00
C TRP A 161 -5.92 7.50 1.74
N GLU A 162 -6.18 8.75 1.38
CA GLU A 162 -5.53 9.42 0.25
C GLU A 162 -4.49 10.41 0.75
N THR A 163 -3.26 10.34 0.25
CA THR A 163 -2.18 11.25 0.64
C THR A 163 -1.26 11.57 -0.53
N TRP A 164 -0.39 12.55 -0.36
CA TRP A 164 0.67 12.88 -1.32
C TRP A 164 2.01 12.95 -0.59
N VAL A 165 3.03 12.28 -1.12
CA VAL A 165 4.38 12.27 -0.55
C VAL A 165 5.39 12.90 -1.51
N PRO A 166 6.29 13.76 -1.02
CA PRO A 166 7.35 14.33 -1.83
C PRO A 166 8.43 13.27 -2.08
N LEU A 167 8.78 13.05 -3.33
CA LEU A 167 9.76 12.04 -3.72
C LEU A 167 11.00 12.69 -4.33
N ASP A 168 12.10 11.94 -4.30
CA ASP A 168 13.26 12.31 -5.10
C ASP A 168 12.96 12.14 -6.60
N LYS A 169 13.62 12.93 -7.44
CA LYS A 169 13.52 12.85 -8.90
C LYS A 169 13.98 11.49 -9.42
N ASP A 170 14.90 10.83 -8.71
CA ASP A 170 15.48 9.55 -9.09
C ASP A 170 14.74 8.36 -8.44
N ALA A 171 13.69 8.61 -7.65
CA ALA A 171 12.88 7.54 -7.04
C ALA A 171 12.14 6.76 -8.13
N THR A 172 12.23 5.44 -8.09
CA THR A 172 11.58 4.53 -9.04
C THR A 172 10.41 3.79 -8.40
N TYR A 173 10.51 3.49 -7.11
CA TYR A 173 9.49 2.76 -6.37
C TYR A 173 9.10 3.46 -5.08
N LEU A 174 7.86 3.23 -4.68
CA LEU A 174 7.36 3.47 -3.33
C LEU A 174 7.12 2.13 -2.66
N GLU A 175 7.76 1.89 -1.51
CA GLU A 175 7.58 0.66 -0.74
C GLU A 175 6.79 0.96 0.53
N LEU A 176 5.76 0.15 0.76
CA LEU A 176 4.87 0.29 1.91
C LEU A 176 4.80 -1.02 2.68
N GLN A 177 4.73 -0.90 4.00
CA GLN A 177 4.51 -2.02 4.90
C GLN A 177 3.41 -1.66 5.90
N PHE A 178 2.46 -2.56 6.09
CA PHE A 178 1.35 -2.39 7.04
C PHE A 178 1.30 -3.55 8.03
N TRP A 179 0.98 -3.23 9.29
CA TRP A 179 0.69 -4.18 10.34
C TRP A 179 -0.65 -3.84 11.00
N TYR A 180 -1.44 -4.87 11.23
CA TYR A 180 -2.65 -4.78 12.04
C TYR A 180 -2.40 -5.30 13.45
N PRO A 181 -3.15 -4.81 14.45
CA PRO A 181 -2.98 -5.25 15.82
C PRO A 181 -3.39 -6.71 15.99
N ALA A 182 -2.80 -7.35 17.01
CA ALA A 182 -3.08 -8.74 17.37
C ALA A 182 -4.55 -9.02 17.72
N SER A 183 -5.31 -7.97 18.07
CA SER A 183 -6.76 -8.06 18.31
C SER A 183 -7.55 -8.37 17.05
N LEU A 184 -7.10 -7.88 15.88
CA LEU A 184 -7.75 -8.10 14.59
C LEU A 184 -7.23 -9.37 13.91
N LEU A 185 -5.91 -9.57 13.93
CA LEU A 185 -5.26 -10.78 13.42
C LEU A 185 -4.22 -11.24 14.42
N LYS A 186 -4.41 -12.44 14.98
CA LYS A 186 -3.32 -13.11 15.70
C LYS A 186 -2.25 -13.50 14.69
N THR A 187 -1.28 -12.62 14.49
CA THR A 187 -0.01 -12.94 13.87
C THR A 187 0.57 -14.16 14.61
N GLY A 188 1.03 -15.15 13.85
CA GLY A 188 1.72 -16.31 14.44
C GLY A 188 3.07 -15.89 15.04
N GLU A 189 4.00 -16.84 15.20
CA GLU A 189 5.39 -16.50 15.58
C GLU A 189 6.06 -15.54 14.58
N ASP A 190 5.61 -15.56 13.32
CA ASP A 190 5.96 -14.56 12.31
C ASP A 190 5.00 -13.37 12.37
N ASP A 191 5.59 -12.22 12.62
CA ASP A 191 4.95 -10.91 12.67
C ASP A 191 4.50 -10.48 11.27
N ARG A 192 3.39 -11.08 10.80
CA ARG A 192 2.92 -10.93 9.42
C ARG A 192 2.53 -9.49 9.14
N SER A 193 3.03 -9.01 8.01
CA SER A 193 2.84 -7.66 7.51
C SER A 193 2.45 -7.69 6.04
N TYR A 194 1.67 -6.73 5.60
CA TYR A 194 1.38 -6.54 4.17
C TYR A 194 2.45 -5.66 3.55
N LEU A 195 2.99 -6.09 2.42
CA LEU A 195 4.16 -5.51 1.78
C LEU A 195 3.84 -5.16 0.33
N PHE A 196 4.19 -3.95 -0.08
CA PHE A 196 3.93 -3.47 -1.42
C PHE A 196 5.15 -2.74 -1.94
N GLN A 197 5.48 -2.99 -3.20
CA GLN A 197 6.45 -2.22 -3.97
C GLN A 197 5.74 -1.71 -5.22
N MET A 198 5.53 -0.40 -5.27
CA MET A 198 4.75 0.26 -6.31
C MET A 198 5.69 1.01 -7.24
N GLU A 199 5.69 0.66 -8.53
CA GLU A 199 6.46 1.40 -9.53
C GLU A 199 5.82 2.76 -9.82
N LEU A 200 6.63 3.81 -9.82
CA LEU A 200 6.17 5.18 -9.99
C LEU A 200 5.94 5.48 -11.46
N GLY A 201 4.67 5.40 -11.88
CA GLY A 201 4.22 5.75 -13.22
C GLY A 201 3.21 6.89 -13.22
N THR A 202 3.09 7.60 -14.34
CA THR A 202 2.14 8.70 -14.52
C THR A 202 0.69 8.24 -14.75
N ARG A 203 0.48 6.97 -15.08
CA ARG A 203 -0.85 6.37 -15.33
C ARG A 203 -1.54 5.90 -14.04
N GLY A 204 -0.78 5.74 -12.96
CA GLY A 204 -1.23 5.10 -11.74
C GLY A 204 -1.24 3.57 -11.88
N ASP A 205 -0.91 2.87 -10.80
CA ASP A 205 -0.96 1.40 -10.71
C ASP A 205 -1.59 0.96 -9.39
N THR A 206 -2.22 -0.21 -9.39
CA THR A 206 -2.93 -0.76 -8.24
C THR A 206 -2.42 -2.15 -7.87
N ALA A 207 -2.01 -2.32 -6.61
CA ALA A 207 -1.69 -3.61 -6.02
C ALA A 207 -2.73 -4.02 -4.97
N ILE A 208 -3.08 -5.31 -4.97
CA ILE A 208 -4.14 -5.86 -4.09
C ILE A 208 -3.63 -6.98 -3.17
N ASP A 209 -2.46 -7.56 -3.47
CA ASP A 209 -1.90 -8.69 -2.73
C ASP A 209 -0.62 -8.27 -2.03
N GLY A 210 -0.74 -7.92 -0.74
CA GLY A 210 0.40 -7.55 0.10
C GLY A 210 1.03 -8.73 0.83
N LEU A 211 0.51 -9.94 0.69
CA LEU A 211 0.98 -11.12 1.42
C LEU A 211 2.07 -11.89 0.67
N ALA A 212 2.40 -11.46 -0.55
CA ALA A 212 3.48 -12.05 -1.32
C ALA A 212 4.82 -11.97 -0.56
N SER A 213 5.54 -13.08 -0.51
CA SER A 213 6.86 -13.17 0.13
C SER A 213 7.91 -12.45 -0.73
N VAL A 214 7.97 -11.13 -0.62
CA VAL A 214 8.96 -10.29 -1.28
C VAL A 214 9.95 -9.76 -0.24
N GLU A 215 11.25 -9.83 -0.55
CA GLU A 215 12.28 -9.11 0.19
C GLU A 215 12.30 -7.67 -0.31
N LEU A 216 11.93 -6.75 0.57
CA LEU A 216 11.82 -5.32 0.30
C LEU A 216 12.66 -4.53 1.30
N GLU A 217 13.21 -3.41 0.86
CA GLU A 217 14.03 -2.52 1.69
C GLU A 217 13.21 -1.94 2.86
N VAL A 218 11.89 -1.80 2.69
CA VAL A 218 11.01 -1.35 3.78
C VAL A 218 11.07 -2.27 5.01
N LYS A 219 11.35 -3.57 4.86
CA LYS A 219 11.49 -4.52 5.98
C LYS A 219 12.70 -4.23 6.86
N ALA A 220 13.75 -3.64 6.30
CA ALA A 220 14.94 -3.25 7.06
C ALA A 220 14.69 -1.99 7.92
N SER A 221 13.55 -1.31 7.71
CA SER A 221 13.17 -0.16 8.52
C SER A 221 12.70 -0.62 9.91
N SER A 222 13.30 -0.03 10.94
CA SER A 222 12.98 -0.36 12.34
C SER A 222 11.51 -0.08 12.67
N ARG A 223 10.92 -0.96 13.51
CA ARG A 223 9.60 -0.72 14.14
C ARG A 223 9.54 0.53 15.01
N ILE A 224 10.70 1.04 15.43
CA ILE A 224 10.81 2.26 16.24
C ILE A 224 10.45 3.50 15.41
N GLY A 225 10.53 3.42 14.07
CA GLY A 225 10.11 4.48 13.15
C GLY A 225 8.70 4.30 12.57
N THR A 226 7.96 3.31 13.06
CA THR A 226 6.63 2.97 12.56
C THR A 226 5.60 3.97 13.04
N LEU A 227 4.86 4.54 12.09
CA LEU A 227 3.80 5.48 12.38
C LEU A 227 2.47 4.75 12.52
N THR A 228 1.57 5.39 13.27
CA THR A 228 0.22 4.89 13.52
C THR A 228 -0.77 5.73 12.75
N LEU A 229 -1.61 5.05 11.96
CA LEU A 229 -2.80 5.61 11.36
C LEU A 229 -4.00 5.20 12.22
N GLU A 230 -4.63 6.19 12.87
CA GLU A 230 -5.83 5.95 13.65
C GLU A 230 -7.04 5.86 12.73
N VAL A 231 -7.70 4.70 12.77
CA VAL A 231 -8.90 4.44 11.98
C VAL A 231 -10.09 4.63 12.89
N ALA A 232 -10.76 5.79 12.77
CA ALA A 232 -11.88 6.13 13.64
C ALA A 232 -12.98 5.06 13.60
N GLU A 233 -13.56 4.79 14.77
CA GLU A 233 -14.83 4.10 14.86
C GLU A 233 -15.91 4.93 14.16
N SER A 234 -16.89 4.24 13.60
CA SER A 234 -18.08 4.88 13.06
C SER A 234 -18.87 5.58 14.16
N THR A 235 -19.49 6.70 13.81
CA THR A 235 -20.62 7.22 14.59
C THR A 235 -21.84 6.37 14.28
N PRO A 236 -22.48 5.75 15.29
CA PRO A 236 -23.75 5.05 15.08
C PRO A 236 -24.80 6.04 14.55
N VAL A 237 -25.59 5.59 13.57
CA VAL A 237 -26.70 6.35 12.97
C VAL A 237 -27.90 6.37 13.91
#